data_AF-A0A9Q6MUQ8-F1
#
_entry.id   AF-A0A9Q6MUQ8-F1
#
_cell.length_a   1.000
_cell.length_b   1.000
_cell.length_c   1.000
_cell.angle_alpha   90.00
_cell.angle_beta   90.00
_cell.angle_gamma   90.00
#
_symmetry.space_group_name_H-M   'P 1'
#
loop_
_entity.id
_entity.type
_entity.pdbx_description
1 polymer ?
#
loop_
_entity_poly.entity_id
_entity_poly.type
_entity_poly.pdbx_seq_one_letter_code
_entity_poly.pdbx_strand_id
1 'polypeptide(L)'
;MNRKAERIIAWIANGLSLIYLLFLVIGLFLINNPQFVEMYNEMNQQNGVEISSEAFKATAMFQGSILLISTILGIIATILINKHRVLSACLFIVAGLIGIFTANIIALVLWLIVAIMLFSRKNDKKHNDLKPNQQNGVSQKQQHVEVNSDTEMKKKKDNDPYIY
;
A
#
# COMPACT_ATOMS: atom_id res chain seq x y z
N MET A 1 7.82 -10.84 2.30
CA MET A 1 7.13 -10.73 0.99
C MET A 1 7.11 -9.25 0.58
N ASN A 2 7.52 -8.94 -0.64
CA ASN A 2 7.79 -7.58 -1.13
C ASN A 2 6.54 -6.69 -1.08
N ARG A 3 6.52 -5.62 -0.27
CA ARG A 3 5.48 -4.56 -0.28
C ARG A 3 5.63 -3.61 -1.48
N LYS A 4 6.10 -4.16 -2.61
CA LYS A 4 6.56 -3.40 -3.78
C LYS A 4 5.36 -2.76 -4.47
N ALA A 5 4.28 -3.53 -4.67
CA ALA A 5 3.07 -3.03 -5.33
C ALA A 5 2.39 -1.91 -4.53
N GLU A 6 2.15 -2.11 -3.22
CA GLU A 6 1.50 -1.08 -2.39
C GLU A 6 2.34 0.21 -2.37
N ARG A 7 3.66 0.07 -2.26
CA ARG A 7 4.57 1.21 -2.23
C ARG A 7 4.68 1.93 -3.58
N ILE A 8 4.65 1.20 -4.70
CA ILE A 8 4.64 1.81 -6.03
C ILE A 8 3.37 2.64 -6.22
N ILE A 9 2.19 2.08 -5.91
CA ILE A 9 0.91 2.80 -6.02
C ILE A 9 0.88 4.00 -5.09
N ALA A 10 1.38 3.86 -3.85
CA ALA A 10 1.46 4.98 -2.91
C ALA A 10 2.36 6.13 -3.41
N TRP A 11 3.51 5.81 -4.00
CA TRP A 11 4.38 6.83 -4.61
C TRP A 11 3.75 7.48 -5.84
N ILE A 12 3.01 6.72 -6.66
CA ILE A 12 2.24 7.28 -7.79
C ILE A 12 1.18 8.26 -7.27
N ALA A 13 0.44 7.89 -6.22
CA ALA A 13 -0.56 8.76 -5.59
C ALA A 13 0.06 10.08 -5.10
N ASN A 14 1.18 9.99 -4.37
CA ASN A 14 1.89 11.17 -3.88
C ASN A 14 2.44 12.03 -5.03
N GLY A 15 2.98 11.40 -6.07
CA GLY A 15 3.46 12.07 -7.27
C GLY A 15 2.35 12.88 -7.94
N LEU A 16 1.17 12.27 -8.13
CA LEU A 16 0.01 12.97 -8.69
C LEU A 16 -0.48 14.11 -7.79
N SER A 17 -0.50 13.90 -6.47
CA SER A 17 -0.86 14.94 -5.50
C SER A 17 0.10 16.13 -5.56
N LEU A 18 1.39 15.87 -5.70
CA LEU A 18 2.42 16.91 -5.88
C LEU A 18 2.29 17.65 -7.21
N ILE A 19 1.97 16.94 -8.29
CA ILE A 19 1.70 17.55 -9.60
C ILE A 19 0.48 18.47 -9.51
N TYR A 20 -0.60 18.04 -8.85
CA TYR A 20 -1.78 18.86 -8.63
C TYR A 20 -1.46 20.11 -7.78
N LEU A 21 -0.67 19.93 -6.72
CA LEU A 21 -0.19 21.04 -5.89
C LEU A 21 0.66 22.03 -6.71
N LEU A 22 1.52 21.53 -7.60
CA LEU A 22 2.32 22.36 -8.50
C LEU A 22 1.43 23.23 -9.39
N PHE A 23 0.38 22.67 -9.99
CA PHE A 23 -0.59 23.45 -10.77
C PHE A 23 -1.26 24.55 -9.94
N LEU A 24 -1.60 24.27 -8.69
CA LEU A 24 -2.18 25.26 -7.78
C LEU A 24 -1.20 26.41 -7.51
N VAL A 25 0.08 26.09 -7.24
CA VAL A 25 1.13 27.09 -7.02
C VAL A 25 1.34 27.96 -8.27
N ILE A 26 1.35 27.36 -9.46
CA ILE A 26 1.41 28.10 -10.72
C ILE A 26 0.19 29.02 -10.88
N GLY A 27 -1.01 28.52 -10.58
CA GLY A 27 -2.24 29.31 -10.60
C GLY A 27 -2.19 30.52 -9.65
N LEU A 28 -1.66 30.35 -8.43
CA LEU A 28 -1.45 31.45 -7.50
C LEU A 28 -0.47 32.50 -8.03
N PHE A 29 0.58 32.08 -8.75
CA PHE A 29 1.50 33.01 -9.39
C PHE A 29 0.81 33.82 -10.50
N LEU A 30 -0.06 33.19 -11.29
CA LEU A 30 -0.83 33.87 -12.33
C LEU A 30 -1.80 34.91 -11.76
N ILE A 31 -2.47 34.62 -10.62
CA ILE A 31 -3.40 35.56 -9.98
C ILE A 31 -2.70 36.83 -9.47
N ASN A 32 -1.38 36.79 -9.23
CA ASN A 32 -0.62 37.99 -8.88
C ASN A 32 -0.31 38.87 -10.09
N ASN A 33 -0.60 38.44 -11.33
CA ASN A 33 -0.42 39.24 -12.53
C ASN A 33 -1.63 40.17 -12.75
N PRO A 34 -1.44 41.50 -12.90
CA PRO A 34 -2.52 42.45 -13.14
C PRO A 34 -3.39 42.14 -14.36
N GLN A 35 -2.78 41.68 -15.46
CA GLN A 35 -3.50 41.34 -16.69
C GLN A 35 -4.46 40.16 -16.48
N PHE A 36 -4.03 39.18 -15.67
CA PHE A 36 -4.89 38.04 -15.32
C PHE A 36 -6.05 38.47 -14.42
N VAL A 37 -5.80 39.35 -13.46
CA VAL A 37 -6.84 39.87 -12.55
C VAL A 37 -7.90 40.65 -13.33
N GLU A 38 -7.50 41.50 -14.26
CA GLU A 38 -8.42 42.26 -15.11
C GLU A 38 -9.31 41.33 -15.94
N MET A 39 -8.70 40.36 -16.63
CA MET A 39 -9.42 39.34 -17.39
C MET A 39 -10.37 38.49 -16.52
N TYR A 40 -9.94 38.11 -15.31
CA TYR A 40 -10.78 37.37 -14.35
C TYR A 40 -11.99 38.19 -13.90
N ASN A 41 -11.79 39.48 -13.58
CA ASN A 41 -12.87 40.37 -13.17
C ASN A 41 -13.87 40.65 -14.30
N GLU A 42 -13.40 40.77 -15.55
CA GLU A 42 -14.27 40.94 -16.71
C GLU A 42 -15.12 39.68 -16.95
N MET A 43 -14.51 38.49 -16.91
CA MET A 43 -15.26 37.22 -16.99
C MET A 43 -16.29 37.08 -15.87
N ASN A 44 -15.94 37.45 -14.64
CA ASN A 44 -16.87 37.38 -13.51
C ASN A 44 -18.06 38.33 -13.68
N GLN A 45 -17.82 39.55 -14.14
CA GLN A 45 -18.89 40.51 -14.47
C GLN A 45 -19.81 39.99 -15.58
N GLN A 46 -19.26 39.42 -16.66
CA GLN A 46 -20.04 38.84 -17.74
C GLN A 46 -20.91 37.66 -17.28
N ASN A 47 -20.43 36.86 -16.33
CA ASN A 47 -21.15 35.72 -15.78
C ASN A 47 -22.09 36.08 -14.61
N GLY A 48 -22.18 37.36 -14.22
CA GLY A 48 -22.98 37.81 -13.08
C GLY A 48 -22.48 37.29 -11.73
N VAL A 49 -21.19 36.95 -11.62
CA VAL A 49 -20.56 36.40 -10.43
C VAL A 49 -19.75 37.49 -9.73
N GLU A 50 -20.12 37.83 -8.50
CA GLU A 50 -19.45 38.88 -7.71
C GLU A 50 -18.35 38.34 -6.78
N ILE A 51 -17.47 37.48 -7.30
CA ILE A 51 -16.32 36.99 -6.51
C ILE A 51 -15.10 37.85 -6.84
N SER A 52 -14.57 38.55 -5.83
CA SER A 52 -13.34 39.32 -6.00
C SER A 52 -12.14 38.40 -6.24
N SER A 53 -11.17 38.89 -7.01
CA SER A 53 -9.90 38.19 -7.26
C SER A 53 -9.14 37.90 -5.96
N GLU A 54 -9.26 38.79 -4.96
CA GLU A 54 -8.64 38.60 -3.64
C GLU A 54 -9.30 37.47 -2.85
N ALA A 55 -10.64 37.39 -2.85
CA ALA A 55 -11.36 36.28 -2.22
C ALA A 55 -11.01 34.95 -2.89
N PHE A 56 -10.97 34.92 -4.22
CA PHE A 56 -10.55 33.74 -4.99
C PHE A 56 -9.12 33.29 -4.62
N LYS A 57 -8.17 34.24 -4.54
CA LYS A 57 -6.79 33.97 -4.12
C LYS A 57 -6.73 33.40 -2.70
N ALA A 58 -7.47 33.98 -1.76
CA ALA A 58 -7.52 33.50 -0.38
C ALA A 58 -8.07 32.07 -0.28
N THR A 59 -9.16 31.77 -0.99
CA THR A 59 -9.72 30.41 -1.08
C THR A 59 -8.74 29.43 -1.69
N ALA A 60 -8.06 29.80 -2.79
CA ALA A 60 -7.05 28.96 -3.42
C ALA A 60 -5.87 28.66 -2.48
N MET A 61 -5.37 29.67 -1.74
CA MET A 61 -4.31 29.47 -0.76
C MET A 61 -4.75 28.57 0.39
N PHE A 62 -5.96 28.77 0.92
CA PHE A 62 -6.53 27.93 1.97
C PHE A 62 -6.66 26.46 1.51
N GLN A 63 -7.27 26.24 0.35
CA GLN A 63 -7.36 24.90 -0.26
C GLN A 63 -5.98 24.28 -0.51
N GLY A 64 -5.03 25.07 -1.01
CA GLY A 64 -3.64 24.63 -1.24
C GLY A 64 -2.93 24.21 0.05
N SER A 65 -3.15 24.92 1.16
CA SER A 65 -2.60 24.56 2.47
C SER A 65 -3.16 23.23 2.99
N ILE A 66 -4.46 23.00 2.83
CA ILE A 66 -5.10 21.73 3.22
C ILE A 66 -4.58 20.58 2.34
N LEU A 67 -4.43 20.83 1.05
CA LEU A 67 -3.87 19.87 0.09
C LEU A 67 -2.42 19.50 0.44
N LEU A 68 -1.62 20.49 0.83
CA LEU A 68 -0.24 20.27 1.27
C LEU A 68 -0.19 19.35 2.49
N ILE A 69 -1.03 19.59 3.49
CA ILE A 69 -1.12 18.74 4.69
C ILE A 69 -1.53 17.31 4.32
N SER A 70 -2.56 17.16 3.48
CA SER A 70 -3.00 15.85 2.98
C SER A 70 -1.87 15.11 2.24
N THR A 71 -1.13 15.80 1.38
CA THR A 71 0.00 15.23 0.63
C THR A 71 1.12 14.78 1.57
N ILE A 72 1.46 15.58 2.59
CA ILE A 72 2.45 15.23 3.60
C ILE A 72 2.01 13.98 4.38
N LEU A 73 0.74 13.89 4.77
CA LEU A 73 0.18 12.69 5.40
C LEU A 73 0.34 11.46 4.50
N GLY A 74 0.05 11.58 3.19
CA GLY A 74 0.25 10.51 2.21
C GLY A 74 1.72 10.06 2.10
N ILE A 75 2.66 11.00 2.12
CA ILE A 75 4.11 10.71 2.10
C ILE A 75 4.53 9.99 3.39
N ILE A 76 4.13 10.49 4.55
CA ILE A 76 4.42 9.86 5.85
C ILE A 76 3.82 8.44 5.88
N ALA A 77 2.57 8.28 5.45
CA ALA A 77 1.91 6.98 5.36
C ALA A 77 2.72 6.02 4.48
N THR A 78 3.24 6.48 3.35
CA THR A 78 4.04 5.70 2.39
C THR A 78 5.34 5.21 3.02
N ILE A 79 6.05 6.07 3.76
CA ILE A 79 7.28 5.70 4.47
C ILE A 79 6.96 4.66 5.56
N LEU A 80 5.82 4.82 6.24
CA LEU A 80 5.41 3.98 7.34
C LEU A 80 4.90 2.59 6.91
N ILE A 81 4.65 2.37 5.61
CA ILE A 81 4.19 1.10 5.05
C ILE A 81 5.02 -0.07 5.57
N ASN A 82 6.33 0.06 5.73
CA ASN A 82 7.18 -1.07 6.15
C ASN A 82 7.11 -1.37 7.65
N LYS A 83 6.91 -0.35 8.48
CA LYS A 83 7.05 -0.46 9.94
C LYS A 83 5.71 -0.69 10.64
N HIS A 84 4.70 0.11 10.32
CA HIS A 84 3.40 0.08 10.98
C HIS A 84 2.27 0.05 9.95
N ARG A 85 1.88 -1.17 9.56
CA ARG A 85 0.92 -1.41 8.49
C ARG A 85 -0.45 -0.78 8.73
N VAL A 86 -1.04 -1.05 9.89
CA VAL A 86 -2.39 -0.56 10.26
C VAL A 86 -2.37 0.96 10.38
N LEU A 87 -1.33 1.52 11.00
CA LEU A 87 -1.16 2.96 11.14
C LEU A 87 -1.05 3.63 9.76
N SER A 88 -0.19 3.10 8.88
CA SER A 88 -0.06 3.58 7.49
C SER A 88 -1.41 3.56 6.74
N ALA A 89 -2.18 2.48 6.86
CA ALA A 89 -3.50 2.39 6.24
C ALA A 89 -4.48 3.45 6.76
N CYS A 90 -4.51 3.68 8.08
CA CYS A 90 -5.32 4.74 8.67
C CYS A 90 -4.89 6.13 8.17
N LEU A 91 -3.59 6.42 8.09
CA LEU A 91 -3.11 7.70 7.54
C LEU A 91 -3.54 7.91 6.09
N PHE A 92 -3.51 6.87 5.25
CA PHE A 92 -4.00 6.98 3.87
C PHE A 92 -5.49 7.27 3.78
N ILE A 93 -6.30 6.68 4.67
CA ILE A 93 -7.73 6.99 4.74
C ILE A 93 -7.92 8.46 5.13
N VAL A 94 -7.22 8.95 6.16
CA VAL A 94 -7.31 10.35 6.59
C VAL A 94 -6.86 11.29 5.46
N ALA A 95 -5.75 10.99 4.80
CA ALA A 95 -5.26 11.77 3.65
C ALA A 95 -6.30 11.81 2.52
N GLY A 96 -6.91 10.67 2.20
CA GLY A 96 -7.98 10.54 1.20
C GLY A 96 -9.24 11.34 1.56
N LEU A 97 -9.70 11.30 2.81
CA LEU A 97 -10.85 12.09 3.26
C LEU A 97 -10.60 13.59 3.11
N ILE A 98 -9.40 14.06 3.46
CA ILE A 98 -8.99 15.46 3.24
C ILE A 98 -8.91 15.77 1.73
N GLY A 99 -8.54 14.78 0.91
CA GLY A 99 -8.52 14.86 -0.54
C GLY A 99 -9.87 15.24 -1.17
N ILE A 100 -10.99 14.86 -0.54
CA ILE A 100 -12.35 15.22 -1.01
C ILE A 100 -12.51 16.73 -1.03
N PHE A 101 -12.16 17.41 0.07
CA PHE A 101 -12.31 18.86 0.23
C PHE A 101 -11.40 19.67 -0.68
N THR A 102 -10.32 19.07 -1.19
CA THR A 102 -9.32 19.75 -2.02
C THR A 102 -9.47 19.44 -3.52
N ALA A 103 -10.49 18.67 -3.89
CA ALA A 103 -10.71 18.13 -5.23
C ALA A 103 -9.54 17.27 -5.76
N ASN A 104 -8.72 16.72 -4.87
CA ASN A 104 -7.60 15.84 -5.22
C ASN A 104 -8.07 14.38 -5.40
N ILE A 105 -9.03 14.19 -6.31
CA ILE A 105 -9.81 12.94 -6.43
C ILE A 105 -8.94 11.77 -6.88
N ILE A 106 -7.97 12.01 -7.76
CA ILE A 106 -7.14 10.92 -8.29
C ILE A 106 -6.23 10.36 -7.19
N ALA A 107 -5.55 11.23 -6.44
CA ALA A 107 -4.71 10.79 -5.31
C ALA A 107 -5.56 10.16 -4.20
N LEU A 108 -6.76 10.71 -3.93
CA LEU A 108 -7.73 10.13 -3.00
C LEU A 108 -8.03 8.67 -3.35
N VAL A 109 -8.41 8.38 -4.60
CA VAL A 109 -8.77 7.02 -5.02
C VAL A 109 -7.57 6.08 -4.85
N LEU A 110 -6.38 6.52 -5.24
CA LEU A 110 -5.17 5.71 -5.11
C LEU A 110 -4.79 5.47 -3.64
N TRP A 111 -4.90 6.47 -2.76
CA TRP A 111 -4.67 6.31 -1.33
C TRP A 111 -5.69 5.35 -0.69
N LEU A 112 -6.96 5.38 -1.10
CA LEU A 112 -7.95 4.40 -0.63
C LEU A 112 -7.64 2.98 -1.13
N ILE A 113 -7.23 2.81 -2.38
CA ILE A 113 -6.80 1.50 -2.90
C ILE A 113 -5.63 0.97 -2.06
N VAL A 114 -4.61 1.80 -1.81
CA VAL A 114 -3.47 1.42 -0.97
C VAL A 114 -3.91 1.07 0.45
N ALA A 115 -4.81 1.86 1.06
CA ALA A 115 -5.34 1.56 2.39
C ALA A 115 -6.05 0.20 2.44
N ILE A 116 -6.90 -0.11 1.45
CA ILE A 116 -7.60 -1.40 1.34
C ILE A 116 -6.59 -2.54 1.15
N MET A 117 -5.59 -2.38 0.28
CA MET A 117 -4.52 -3.38 0.12
C MET A 117 -3.76 -3.60 1.44
N LEU A 118 -3.50 -2.52 2.18
CA LEU A 118 -2.89 -2.55 3.50
C LEU A 118 -3.82 -3.10 4.58
N PHE A 119 -5.13 -3.27 4.38
CA PHE A 119 -5.99 -3.99 5.32
C PHE A 119 -6.25 -5.45 4.91
N SER A 120 -6.49 -5.69 3.62
CA SER A 120 -6.85 -6.99 3.05
C SER A 120 -5.77 -8.06 3.24
N ARG A 121 -4.50 -7.68 3.20
CA ARG A 121 -3.41 -8.65 3.29
C ARG A 121 -3.46 -9.38 4.64
N LYS A 122 -3.37 -10.70 4.67
CA LYS A 122 -3.17 -11.39 5.96
C LYS A 122 -1.81 -10.99 6.51
N ASN A 123 -1.71 -10.82 7.82
CA ASN A 123 -0.40 -10.87 8.44
C ASN A 123 0.12 -12.26 8.12
N ASP A 124 1.02 -12.36 7.14
CA ASP A 124 1.92 -13.50 7.05
C ASP A 124 2.75 -13.41 8.33
N LYS A 125 2.18 -13.89 9.44
CA LYS A 125 2.97 -14.39 10.54
C LYS A 125 3.91 -15.34 9.83
N LYS A 126 5.19 -14.98 9.78
CA LYS A 126 6.23 -15.94 9.49
C LYS A 126 5.91 -17.14 10.36
N HIS A 127 5.42 -18.23 9.75
CA HIS A 127 5.54 -19.55 10.33
C HIS A 127 7.04 -19.86 10.23
N ASN A 128 7.80 -19.33 11.18
CA ASN A 128 9.16 -19.65 11.59
C ASN A 128 9.15 -19.09 13.02
N ASP A 129 9.03 -19.87 14.10
CA ASP A 129 9.91 -20.98 14.43
C ASP A 129 9.17 -22.03 15.30
N LEU A 130 8.98 -23.23 14.76
CA LEU A 130 9.05 -24.46 15.53
C LEU A 130 10.07 -25.34 14.81
N LYS A 131 11.35 -25.00 14.97
CA LYS A 131 12.41 -26.00 14.85
C LYS A 131 12.23 -26.95 16.04
N PRO A 132 11.97 -28.25 15.87
CA PRO A 132 12.19 -29.18 16.95
C PRO A 132 13.69 -29.18 17.24
N ASN A 133 14.03 -28.81 18.47
CA ASN A 133 15.38 -28.85 18.99
C ASN A 133 15.92 -30.28 18.84
N GLN A 134 16.96 -30.47 18.01
CA GLN A 134 17.73 -31.71 18.02
C GLN A 134 18.59 -31.70 19.28
N GLN A 135 18.22 -32.54 20.26
CA GLN A 135 19.22 -33.14 21.13
C GLN A 135 18.82 -34.58 21.50
N ASN A 136 19.68 -35.48 21.01
CA ASN A 136 19.91 -36.88 21.38
C ASN A 136 19.00 -37.97 20.81
N GLY A 137 19.56 -38.77 19.89
CA GLY A 137 19.14 -40.15 19.66
C GLY A 137 19.35 -40.70 18.25
N VAL A 138 20.55 -41.22 17.97
CA VAL A 138 20.85 -42.30 17.01
C VAL A 138 20.66 -42.01 15.51
N SER A 139 21.77 -42.07 14.79
CA SER A 139 21.87 -42.07 13.33
C SER A 139 21.01 -43.15 12.67
N GLN A 140 20.10 -42.78 11.77
CA GLN A 140 19.53 -43.70 10.79
C GLN A 140 19.90 -43.26 9.38
N LYS A 141 20.79 -44.06 8.79
CA LYS A 141 21.19 -44.07 7.39
C LYS A 141 20.01 -44.66 6.60
N GLN A 142 19.54 -43.95 5.58
CA GLN A 142 18.60 -44.49 4.60
C GLN A 142 19.23 -45.71 3.92
N GLN A 143 18.58 -46.86 4.04
CA GLN A 143 18.92 -48.06 3.30
C GLN A 143 17.65 -48.50 2.58
N HIS A 144 17.64 -48.31 1.25
CA HIS A 144 16.70 -48.96 0.35
C HIS A 144 16.82 -50.47 0.57
N VAL A 145 15.77 -51.11 1.10
CA VAL A 145 15.67 -52.57 1.15
C VAL A 145 14.68 -52.99 0.09
N GLU A 146 15.22 -53.48 -1.02
CA GLU A 146 14.47 -54.19 -2.05
C GLU A 146 14.01 -55.52 -1.44
N VAL A 147 12.70 -55.66 -1.21
CA VAL A 147 12.09 -56.85 -0.61
C VAL A 147 12.10 -57.95 -1.67
N ASN A 148 13.10 -58.82 -1.62
CA ASN A 148 13.16 -60.02 -2.47
C ASN A 148 12.24 -61.12 -1.88
N SER A 149 11.03 -61.23 -2.43
CA SER A 149 9.95 -62.13 -2.00
C SER A 149 10.31 -63.62 -2.01
N ASP A 150 11.38 -64.00 -2.72
CA ASP A 150 11.80 -65.40 -2.86
C ASP A 150 12.50 -65.94 -1.61
N THR A 151 13.01 -65.05 -0.75
CA THR A 151 13.74 -65.46 0.47
C THR A 151 12.79 -65.75 1.64
N GLU A 152 11.63 -65.08 1.70
CA GLU A 152 10.65 -65.28 2.78
C GLU A 152 9.89 -66.60 2.63
N MET A 153 9.61 -67.05 1.39
CA MET A 153 8.91 -68.32 1.16
C MET A 153 9.73 -69.54 1.56
N LYS A 154 11.07 -69.50 1.41
CA LYS A 154 11.94 -70.61 1.84
C LYS A 154 12.05 -70.72 3.36
N LYS A 155 12.03 -69.59 4.08
CA LYS A 155 12.13 -69.56 5.55
C LYS A 155 10.87 -70.05 6.27
N LYS A 156 9.71 -69.98 5.62
CA LYS A 156 8.45 -70.53 6.17
C LYS A 156 8.33 -72.04 6.04
N LYS A 157 9.03 -72.67 5.09
CA LYS A 157 8.93 -74.13 4.84
C LYS A 157 9.79 -74.97 5.79
N ASP A 158 10.91 -74.42 6.27
CA ASP A 158 11.83 -75.10 7.21
C ASP A 158 11.36 -75.05 8.68
N ASN A 159 10.43 -74.16 9.02
CA ASN A 159 10.00 -73.91 10.39
C ASN A 159 8.56 -74.38 10.69
N ASP A 160 7.98 -75.24 9.85
CA ASP A 160 6.66 -75.82 10.09
C ASP A 160 6.80 -77.20 10.77
N PRO A 161 6.43 -77.33 12.06
CA PRO A 161 6.59 -78.56 12.83
C PRO A 161 5.48 -79.60 12.57
N TYR A 162 4.59 -79.39 11.61
CA TYR A 162 3.46 -80.29 11.31
C TYR A 162 3.57 -81.01 9.96
N ILE A 163 4.74 -81.00 9.33
CA ILE A 163 5.03 -81.79 8.13
C ILE A 163 5.67 -83.12 8.59
N TYR A 164 4.89 -84.21 8.55
CA TYR A 164 5.40 -85.58 8.64
C TYR A 164 5.72 -86.12 7.24
#